data_AF-A0A7X3NUK0-F1
#
_entry.id   AF-A0A7X3NUK0-F1
#
_cell.length_a   1.000
_cell.length_b   1.000
_cell.length_c   1.000
_cell.angle_alpha   90.00
_cell.angle_beta   90.00
_cell.angle_gamma   90.00
#
_symmetry.space_group_name_H-M   'P 1'
#
loop_
_entity.id
_entity.type
_entity.pdbx_description
1 polymer ?
#
loop_
_entity_poly.entity_id
_entity_poly.type
_entity_poly.pdbx_seq_one_letter_code
_entity_poly.pdbx_strand_id
1 'polypeptide(L)'
;MAPVKESNIPLPRSYVEQYWQLVRKSLENIFSKSPNEADALQETIENLPTAQQDFFYNEEPFNVAADLAGENPTDSQIKVYLWLRTVEDLKQILENYDYLEYDETLTNPGLLQINVTSQDADRGVQVITDICHKLEAVTHRNYFFSYGGSYTGSDNLEEVWSFFTLREVRHEKQSV
;
A
#
# COMPACT_ATOMS: atom_id res chain seq x y z
N MET A 1 -36.39 -2.89 -14.39
CA MET A 1 -35.32 -3.06 -13.40
C MET A 1 -34.94 -4.54 -13.39
N ALA A 2 -33.75 -4.89 -13.86
CA ALA A 2 -33.25 -6.25 -13.71
C ALA A 2 -32.83 -6.45 -12.24
N PRO A 3 -33.08 -7.64 -11.64
CA PRO A 3 -32.61 -7.90 -10.29
C PRO A 3 -31.08 -7.89 -10.32
N VAL A 4 -30.48 -7.02 -9.51
CA VAL A 4 -29.06 -7.08 -9.21
C VAL A 4 -28.83 -8.48 -8.63
N LYS A 5 -28.06 -9.32 -9.34
CA LYS A 5 -27.62 -10.60 -8.77
C LYS A 5 -26.84 -10.25 -7.52
N GLU A 6 -27.42 -10.51 -6.35
CA GLU A 6 -26.70 -10.48 -5.09
C GLU A 6 -25.49 -11.41 -5.25
N SER A 7 -24.30 -10.83 -5.24
CA SER A 7 -23.07 -11.59 -5.25
C SER A 7 -22.96 -12.25 -3.87
N ASN A 8 -23.41 -13.49 -3.75
CA ASN A 8 -23.28 -14.28 -2.52
C ASN A 8 -21.87 -14.86 -2.35
N ILE A 9 -20.86 -14.26 -2.98
CA ILE A 9 -19.47 -14.72 -2.91
C ILE A 9 -18.79 -13.83 -1.87
N PRO A 10 -18.31 -14.40 -0.75
CA PRO A 10 -17.56 -13.64 0.25
C PRO A 10 -16.32 -12.99 -0.38
N LEU A 11 -16.01 -11.77 0.05
CA LEU A 11 -14.76 -11.10 -0.35
C LEU A 11 -13.54 -11.92 0.08
N PRO A 12 -12.42 -11.86 -0.67
CA PRO A 12 -11.18 -12.51 -0.28
C PRO A 12 -10.74 -12.06 1.12
N ARG A 13 -10.34 -13.01 1.98
CA ARG A 13 -9.93 -12.70 3.36
C ARG A 13 -8.72 -11.75 3.41
N SER A 14 -7.80 -11.86 2.46
CA SER A 14 -6.67 -10.95 2.33
C SER A 14 -7.12 -9.50 2.12
N TYR A 15 -8.10 -9.29 1.24
CA TYR A 15 -8.67 -7.95 1.00
C TYR A 15 -9.32 -7.37 2.26
N VAL A 16 -10.12 -8.17 2.98
CA VAL A 16 -10.76 -7.74 4.23
C VAL A 16 -9.72 -7.39 5.29
N GLU A 17 -8.68 -8.20 5.45
CA GLU A 17 -7.62 -7.91 6.42
C GLU A 17 -6.88 -6.61 6.07
N GLN A 18 -6.53 -6.42 4.80
CA GLN A 18 -5.86 -5.20 4.32
C GLN A 18 -6.71 -3.96 4.53
N TYR A 19 -8.02 -4.06 4.27
CA TYR A 19 -8.96 -2.98 4.53
C TYR A 19 -8.89 -2.53 5.99
N TRP A 20 -9.03 -3.46 6.94
CA TRP A 20 -9.02 -3.13 8.36
C TRP A 20 -7.64 -2.72 8.88
N GLN A 21 -6.55 -3.25 8.33
CA GLN A 21 -5.19 -2.75 8.60
C GLN A 21 -5.07 -1.26 8.24
N LEU A 22 -5.60 -0.83 7.10
CA LEU A 22 -5.61 0.58 6.70
C LEU A 22 -6.47 1.45 7.63
N VAL A 23 -7.63 0.96 8.06
CA VAL A 23 -8.49 1.67 9.04
C VAL A 23 -7.71 1.87 10.35
N ARG A 24 -7.15 0.80 10.92
CA ARG A 24 -6.39 0.86 12.19
C ARG A 24 -5.20 1.79 12.11
N LYS A 25 -4.37 1.65 11.06
CA LYS A 25 -3.20 2.51 10.86
C LYS A 25 -3.60 3.97 10.65
N SER A 26 -4.74 4.24 10.02
CA SER A 26 -5.26 5.61 9.87
C SER A 26 -5.71 6.19 11.21
N LEU A 27 -6.44 5.42 12.02
CA LEU A 27 -6.84 5.84 13.37
C LEU A 27 -5.62 6.17 14.23
N GLU A 28 -4.64 5.28 14.28
CA GLU A 28 -3.45 5.44 15.10
C GLU A 28 -2.55 6.57 14.60
N ASN A 29 -2.15 6.53 13.32
CA ASN A 29 -1.08 7.40 12.81
C ASN A 29 -1.58 8.77 12.33
N ILE A 30 -2.86 8.91 11.98
CA ILE A 30 -3.39 10.13 11.35
C ILE A 30 -4.36 10.86 12.28
N PHE A 31 -5.24 10.13 12.96
CA PHE A 31 -6.22 10.71 13.88
C PHE A 31 -5.80 10.63 15.35
N SER A 32 -4.69 9.96 15.66
CA SER A 32 -4.22 9.75 17.04
C SER A 32 -5.29 9.13 17.96
N LYS A 33 -6.09 8.21 17.42
CA LYS A 33 -7.16 7.48 18.12
C LYS A 33 -6.75 6.04 18.38
N SER A 34 -7.48 5.38 19.28
CA SER A 34 -7.27 3.97 19.57
C SER A 34 -7.75 3.09 18.40
N PRO A 35 -6.97 2.10 17.95
CA PRO A 35 -7.38 1.17 16.91
C PRO A 35 -8.50 0.21 17.36
N ASN A 36 -8.77 0.09 18.66
CA ASN A 36 -9.77 -0.83 19.22
C ASN A 36 -11.19 -0.56 18.71
N GLU A 37 -11.49 0.69 18.34
CA GLU A 37 -12.80 1.05 17.75
C GLU A 37 -13.00 0.39 16.37
N ALA A 38 -11.91 0.22 15.61
CA ALA A 38 -11.95 -0.52 14.35
C ALA A 38 -12.19 -2.02 14.58
N ASP A 39 -11.64 -2.61 15.63
CA ASP A 39 -11.85 -4.05 15.93
C ASP A 39 -13.32 -4.35 16.24
N ALA A 40 -13.96 -3.51 17.06
CA ALA A 40 -15.37 -3.65 17.39
C ALA A 40 -16.27 -3.48 16.15
N LEU A 41 -15.93 -2.54 15.27
CA LEU A 41 -16.66 -2.35 14.02
C LEU A 41 -16.43 -3.53 13.06
N GLN A 42 -15.20 -4.04 12.93
CA GLN A 42 -14.91 -5.22 12.12
C GLN A 42 -15.74 -6.41 12.54
N GLU A 43 -15.78 -6.74 13.84
CA GLU A 43 -16.60 -7.84 14.34
C GLU A 43 -18.08 -7.64 13.99
N THR A 44 -18.57 -6.41 14.09
CA THR A 44 -19.97 -6.09 13.72
C THR A 44 -20.22 -6.32 12.23
N ILE A 45 -19.33 -5.85 11.35
CA ILE A 45 -19.46 -5.99 9.90
C ILE A 45 -19.32 -7.45 9.46
N GLU A 46 -18.38 -8.22 10.02
CA GLU A 46 -18.18 -9.63 9.66
C GLU A 46 -19.38 -10.52 10.00
N ASN A 47 -20.23 -10.09 10.95
CA ASN A 47 -21.46 -10.78 11.31
C ASN A 47 -22.68 -10.40 10.43
N LEU A 48 -22.54 -9.41 9.54
CA LEU A 48 -23.62 -9.02 8.61
C LEU A 48 -23.73 -9.98 7.42
N PRO A 49 -24.88 -10.01 6.70
CA PRO A 49 -24.98 -10.72 5.43
C PRO A 49 -23.98 -10.21 4.39
N THR A 50 -23.48 -11.11 3.51
CA THR A 50 -22.46 -10.79 2.50
C THR A 50 -22.79 -9.57 1.65
N ALA A 51 -24.05 -9.41 1.21
CA ALA A 51 -24.45 -8.24 0.43
C ALA A 51 -24.29 -6.90 1.18
N GLN A 52 -24.44 -6.91 2.52
CA GLN A 52 -24.22 -5.71 3.33
C GLN A 52 -22.74 -5.47 3.60
N GLN A 53 -21.97 -6.55 3.77
CA GLN A 53 -20.51 -6.47 3.83
C GLN A 53 -19.95 -5.85 2.55
N ASP A 54 -20.37 -6.35 1.39
CA ASP A 54 -19.96 -5.82 0.08
C ASP A 54 -20.26 -4.32 -0.03
N PHE A 55 -21.43 -3.87 0.43
CA PHE A 55 -21.76 -2.45 0.44
C PHE A 55 -20.80 -1.65 1.32
N PHE A 56 -20.50 -2.14 2.53
CA PHE A 56 -19.59 -1.48 3.47
C PHE A 56 -18.16 -1.40 2.91
N TYR A 57 -17.64 -2.50 2.39
CA TYR A 57 -16.26 -2.56 1.89
C TYR A 57 -16.02 -1.79 0.57
N ASN A 58 -17.08 -1.24 -0.05
CA ASN A 58 -16.93 -0.27 -1.14
C ASN A 58 -16.59 1.15 -0.65
N GLU A 59 -16.74 1.44 0.64
CA GLU A 59 -16.32 2.70 1.25
C GLU A 59 -14.80 2.76 1.35
N GLU A 60 -14.22 3.96 1.30
CA GLU A 60 -12.77 4.10 1.47
C GLU A 60 -12.37 3.87 2.94
N PRO A 61 -11.34 3.03 3.23
CA PRO A 61 -10.89 2.77 4.61
C PRO A 61 -10.62 4.03 5.43
N PHE A 62 -10.13 5.09 4.77
CA PHE A 62 -9.86 6.37 5.42
C PHE A 62 -11.12 7.09 5.89
N ASN A 63 -12.21 6.99 5.13
CA ASN A 63 -13.49 7.58 5.50
C ASN A 63 -14.07 6.86 6.73
N VAL A 64 -13.96 5.52 6.77
CA VAL A 64 -14.34 4.75 7.96
C VAL A 64 -13.52 5.15 9.18
N ALA A 65 -12.20 5.33 9.03
CA ALA A 65 -11.35 5.80 10.13
C ALA A 65 -11.72 7.22 10.59
N ALA A 66 -12.08 8.10 9.66
CA ALA A 66 -12.51 9.46 9.95
C ALA A 66 -13.84 9.49 10.71
N ASP A 67 -14.80 8.67 10.29
CA ASP A 67 -16.10 8.51 10.94
C ASP A 67 -15.96 7.98 12.36
N LEU A 68 -15.12 6.95 12.55
CA LEU A 68 -14.78 6.43 13.88
C LEU A 68 -14.11 7.50 14.76
N ALA A 69 -13.19 8.28 14.19
CA ALA A 69 -12.55 9.39 14.90
C ALA A 69 -13.50 10.56 15.22
N GLY A 70 -14.65 10.64 14.55
CA GLY A 70 -15.59 11.76 14.62
C GLY A 70 -15.05 13.05 14.00
N GLU A 71 -14.15 12.93 13.02
CA GLU A 71 -13.40 14.05 12.45
C GLU A 71 -13.60 14.16 10.93
N ASN A 72 -13.66 15.39 10.41
CA ASN A 72 -13.57 15.61 8.97
C ASN A 72 -12.10 15.71 8.56
N PRO A 73 -11.61 14.85 7.65
CA PRO A 73 -10.20 14.84 7.28
C PRO A 73 -9.74 16.14 6.63
N THR A 74 -8.56 16.62 7.01
CA THR A 74 -7.88 17.73 6.35
C THR A 74 -7.13 17.26 5.10
N ASP A 75 -6.85 18.17 4.16
CA ASP A 75 -6.02 17.89 2.98
C ASP A 75 -4.64 17.30 3.32
N SER A 76 -4.07 17.71 4.46
CA SER A 76 -2.80 17.18 4.94
C SER A 76 -2.93 15.73 5.38
N GLN A 77 -3.98 15.39 6.13
CA GLN A 77 -4.25 14.03 6.56
C GLN A 77 -4.57 13.12 5.36
N ILE A 78 -5.32 13.62 4.36
CA ILE A 78 -5.57 12.90 3.10
C ILE A 78 -4.24 12.57 2.40
N LYS A 79 -3.30 13.51 2.32
CA LYS A 79 -1.98 13.25 1.72
C LYS A 79 -1.18 12.19 2.47
N VAL A 80 -1.22 12.22 3.81
CA VAL A 80 -0.57 11.21 4.65
C VAL A 80 -1.22 9.85 4.45
N TYR A 81 -2.55 9.78 4.37
CA TYR A 81 -3.27 8.54 4.08
C TYR A 81 -2.92 7.95 2.72
N LEU A 82 -2.88 8.77 1.67
CA LEU A 82 -2.51 8.30 0.33
C LEU A 82 -1.08 7.73 0.30
N TRP A 83 -0.17 8.32 1.06
CA TRP A 83 1.17 7.78 1.25
C TRP A 83 1.15 6.44 2.00
N LEU A 84 0.44 6.37 3.13
CA LEU A 84 0.27 5.15 3.91
C LEU A 84 -0.28 4.00 3.05
N ARG A 85 -1.34 4.25 2.27
CA ARG A 85 -1.93 3.26 1.35
C ARG A 85 -0.91 2.75 0.34
N THR A 86 -0.15 3.66 -0.28
CA THR A 86 0.91 3.29 -1.24
C THR A 86 1.97 2.39 -0.61
N VAL A 87 2.38 2.67 0.63
CA VAL A 87 3.35 1.85 1.37
C VAL A 87 2.80 0.45 1.66
N GLU A 88 1.52 0.36 2.06
CA GLU A 88 0.89 -0.94 2.32
C GLU A 88 0.68 -1.77 1.05
N ASP A 89 0.30 -1.12 -0.06
CA ASP A 89 0.22 -1.77 -1.37
C ASP A 89 1.59 -2.30 -1.82
N LEU A 90 2.66 -1.52 -1.60
CA LEU A 90 4.03 -1.98 -1.87
C LEU A 90 4.39 -3.19 -1.01
N LYS A 91 4.13 -3.15 0.30
CA LYS A 91 4.45 -4.27 1.21
C LYS A 91 3.79 -5.57 0.76
N GLN A 92 2.53 -5.53 0.33
CA GLN A 92 1.84 -6.69 -0.22
C GLN A 92 2.49 -7.24 -1.49
N ILE A 93 2.94 -6.35 -2.39
CA ILE A 93 3.69 -6.78 -3.58
C ILE A 93 4.98 -7.49 -3.16
N LEU A 94 5.67 -6.95 -2.15
CA LEU A 94 6.92 -7.49 -1.61
C LEU A 94 6.77 -8.84 -0.90
N GLU A 95 5.58 -9.24 -0.43
CA GLU A 95 5.35 -10.58 0.16
C GLU A 95 5.72 -11.74 -0.79
N ASN A 96 5.78 -11.48 -2.11
CA ASN A 96 6.21 -12.45 -3.11
C ASN A 96 7.74 -12.54 -3.27
N TYR A 97 8.50 -11.75 -2.51
CA TYR A 97 9.96 -11.62 -2.61
C TYR A 97 10.57 -11.67 -1.20
N ASP A 98 10.92 -12.85 -0.74
CA ASP A 98 11.42 -13.11 0.63
C ASP A 98 12.78 -12.44 0.96
N TYR A 99 13.45 -11.89 -0.04
CA TYR A 99 14.71 -11.16 0.08
C TYR A 99 14.57 -9.64 -0.05
N LEU A 100 13.34 -9.10 -0.11
CA LEU A 100 13.08 -7.66 -0.25
C LEU A 100 12.24 -7.12 0.90
N GLU A 101 12.65 -5.96 1.42
CA GLU A 101 11.95 -5.28 2.51
C GLU A 101 11.88 -3.78 2.27
N TYR A 102 10.71 -3.18 2.54
CA TYR A 102 10.54 -1.72 2.50
C TYR A 102 11.26 -1.06 3.69
N ASP A 103 12.04 -0.01 3.42
CA ASP A 103 12.77 0.72 4.44
C ASP A 103 11.85 1.71 5.19
N GLU A 104 11.35 1.29 6.36
CA GLU A 104 10.52 2.14 7.22
C GLU A 104 11.28 3.26 7.94
N THR A 105 12.62 3.21 7.95
CA THR A 105 13.43 4.22 8.66
C THR A 105 13.55 5.53 7.90
N LEU A 106 13.27 5.50 6.58
CA LEU A 106 13.36 6.66 5.71
C LEU A 106 12.08 7.50 5.77
N THR A 107 12.22 8.69 6.31
CA THR A 107 11.14 9.69 6.44
C THR A 107 11.09 10.65 5.26
N ASN A 108 11.19 10.14 4.02
CA ASN A 108 11.09 10.97 2.82
C ASN A 108 9.74 10.73 2.10
N PRO A 109 8.73 11.60 2.30
CA PRO A 109 7.44 11.47 1.63
C PRO A 109 7.62 11.54 0.10
N GLY A 110 7.26 10.47 -0.60
CA GLY A 110 7.37 10.39 -2.06
C GLY A 110 8.58 9.61 -2.59
N LEU A 111 9.40 9.04 -1.70
CA LEU A 111 10.45 8.09 -2.07
C LEU A 111 10.24 6.78 -1.33
N LEU A 112 9.96 5.71 -2.07
CA LEU A 112 9.87 4.36 -1.52
C LEU A 112 11.24 3.71 -1.70
N GLN A 113 11.90 3.28 -0.62
CA GLN A 113 13.15 2.53 -0.72
C GLN A 113 12.90 1.08 -0.30
N ILE A 114 13.45 0.15 -1.08
CA ILE A 114 13.37 -1.28 -0.85
C ILE A 114 14.80 -1.80 -0.76
N ASN A 115 15.11 -2.50 0.32
CA ASN A 115 16.43 -3.05 0.61
C ASN A 115 16.45 -4.56 0.33
N VAL A 116 17.61 -5.07 -0.11
CA VAL A 116 17.88 -6.50 -0.24
C VAL A 116 18.35 -7.06 1.10
N THR A 117 17.61 -8.01 1.64
CA THR A 117 17.89 -8.65 2.94
C THR A 117 18.77 -9.90 2.81
N SER A 118 18.82 -10.53 1.63
CA SER A 118 19.63 -11.71 1.34
C SER A 118 20.51 -11.50 0.10
N GLN A 119 21.83 -11.53 0.28
CA GLN A 119 22.79 -11.30 -0.81
C GLN A 119 22.89 -12.49 -1.79
N ASP A 120 22.52 -13.70 -1.35
CA ASP A 120 22.56 -14.92 -2.15
C ASP A 120 21.32 -15.12 -3.03
N ALA A 121 20.33 -14.22 -2.94
CA ALA A 121 19.12 -14.28 -3.74
C ALA A 121 19.42 -14.00 -5.22
N ASP A 122 18.96 -14.90 -6.09
CA ASP A 122 18.96 -14.68 -7.54
C ASP A 122 17.97 -13.55 -7.87
N ARG A 123 18.51 -12.44 -8.37
CA ARG A 123 17.75 -11.21 -8.58
C ARG A 123 18.24 -10.51 -9.84
N GLY A 124 17.31 -10.16 -10.71
CA GLY A 124 17.55 -9.37 -11.91
C GLY A 124 16.85 -8.02 -11.83
N VAL A 125 17.30 -7.04 -12.60
CA VAL A 125 16.63 -5.73 -12.76
C VAL A 125 15.16 -5.86 -13.21
N GLN A 126 14.80 -6.97 -13.87
CA GLN A 126 13.41 -7.27 -14.25
C GLN A 126 12.49 -7.40 -13.04
N VAL A 127 12.99 -7.85 -11.89
CA VAL A 127 12.21 -7.89 -10.63
C VAL A 127 11.76 -6.49 -10.23
N ILE A 128 12.67 -5.51 -10.30
CA ILE A 128 12.37 -4.11 -9.99
C ILE A 128 11.29 -3.57 -10.94
N THR A 129 11.42 -3.91 -12.23
CA THR A 129 10.45 -3.50 -13.25
C THR A 129 9.06 -4.10 -12.98
N ASP A 130 9.00 -5.38 -12.60
CA ASP A 130 7.74 -6.07 -12.30
C ASP A 130 7.07 -5.51 -11.04
N ILE A 131 7.84 -5.23 -9.99
CA ILE A 131 7.35 -4.55 -8.77
C ILE A 131 6.80 -3.16 -9.11
N CYS A 132 7.53 -2.40 -9.95
CA CYS A 132 7.10 -1.07 -10.41
C CYS A 132 5.74 -1.16 -11.10
N HIS A 133 5.59 -2.02 -12.11
CA HIS A 133 4.31 -2.16 -12.84
C HIS A 133 3.17 -2.64 -11.96
N LYS A 134 3.43 -3.56 -11.02
CA LYS A 134 2.42 -4.01 -10.04
C LYS A 134 1.94 -2.85 -9.17
N LEU A 135 2.87 -2.00 -8.70
CA LEU A 135 2.52 -0.83 -7.91
C LEU A 135 1.74 0.21 -8.73
N GLU A 136 2.14 0.44 -9.98
CA GLU A 136 1.41 1.32 -10.91
C GLU A 136 -0.02 0.82 -11.17
N ALA A 137 -0.20 -0.50 -11.31
CA ALA A 137 -1.50 -1.11 -11.55
C ALA A 137 -2.48 -0.93 -10.37
N VAL A 138 -2.00 -1.07 -9.14
CA VAL A 138 -2.85 -0.96 -7.94
C VAL A 138 -3.09 0.49 -7.48
N THR A 139 -2.12 1.38 -7.72
CA THR A 139 -2.23 2.79 -7.28
C THR A 139 -2.73 3.73 -8.38
N HIS A 140 -2.72 3.31 -9.64
CA HIS A 140 -2.99 4.12 -10.83
C HIS A 140 -2.08 5.37 -10.94
N ARG A 141 -0.85 5.25 -10.45
CA ARG A 141 0.19 6.29 -10.51
C ARG A 141 1.40 5.75 -11.25
N ASN A 142 2.21 6.62 -11.85
CA ASN A 142 3.44 6.22 -12.54
C ASN A 142 4.64 6.38 -11.60
N TYR A 143 5.59 5.44 -11.67
CA TYR A 143 6.80 5.49 -10.86
C TYR A 143 8.06 5.39 -11.74
N PHE A 144 9.09 6.11 -11.33
CA PHE A 144 10.44 5.93 -11.83
C PHE A 144 11.26 5.17 -10.79
N PHE A 145 12.04 4.19 -11.21
CA PHE A 145 12.91 3.43 -10.32
C PHE A 145 14.39 3.74 -10.54
N SER A 146 15.17 3.66 -9.47
CA SER A 146 16.63 3.65 -9.51
C SER A 146 17.18 2.60 -8.55
N TYR A 147 18.33 2.02 -8.83
CA TYR A 147 18.92 0.95 -8.01
C TYR A 147 20.42 1.14 -7.81
N GLY A 148 20.95 0.57 -6.73
CA GLY A 148 22.35 0.72 -6.36
C GLY A 148 22.84 -0.37 -5.41
N GLY A 149 24.15 -0.39 -5.14
CA GLY A 149 24.79 -1.36 -4.28
C GLY A 149 26.31 -1.12 -4.16
N SER A 150 26.94 -1.79 -3.21
CA SER A 150 28.39 -1.76 -3.03
C SER A 150 29.04 -2.74 -4.00
N TYR A 151 29.80 -2.24 -4.98
CA TYR A 151 30.42 -3.07 -6.02
C TYR A 151 31.94 -3.16 -5.84
N THR A 152 32.48 -4.35 -6.08
CA THR A 152 33.87 -4.51 -6.51
C THR A 152 33.88 -4.40 -8.04
N GLY A 153 34.97 -3.91 -8.66
CA GLY A 153 35.00 -3.46 -10.06
C GLY A 153 34.66 -4.50 -11.16
N SER A 154 34.26 -5.72 -10.80
CA SER A 154 33.83 -6.80 -11.70
C SER A 154 32.35 -7.19 -11.60
N ASP A 155 31.58 -6.60 -10.68
CA ASP A 155 30.22 -7.07 -10.37
C ASP A 155 29.17 -6.50 -11.34
N ASN A 156 28.24 -7.34 -11.82
CA ASN A 156 27.14 -6.93 -12.70
C ASN A 156 26.02 -6.26 -11.88
N LEU A 157 25.86 -4.94 -11.99
CA LEU A 157 24.82 -4.18 -11.26
C LEU A 157 23.38 -4.62 -11.59
N GLU A 158 23.16 -5.31 -12.71
CA GLU A 158 21.85 -5.90 -13.01
C GLU A 158 21.53 -7.10 -12.11
N GLU A 159 22.53 -7.66 -11.40
CA GLU A 159 22.44 -8.87 -10.58
C GLU A 159 22.84 -8.67 -9.11
N VAL A 160 23.63 -7.63 -8.78
CA VAL A 160 24.20 -7.45 -7.41
C VAL A 160 23.70 -6.20 -6.65
N TRP A 161 22.63 -5.55 -7.12
CA TRP A 161 22.07 -4.41 -6.39
C TRP A 161 21.67 -4.80 -4.95
N SER A 162 21.83 -3.86 -4.01
CA SER A 162 21.54 -4.04 -2.58
C SER A 162 20.31 -3.25 -2.14
N PHE A 163 19.85 -2.30 -2.97
CA PHE A 163 18.61 -1.58 -2.78
C PHE A 163 18.10 -1.04 -4.12
N PHE A 164 16.82 -0.69 -4.16
CA PHE A 164 16.24 0.16 -5.19
C PHE A 164 15.24 1.13 -4.57
N THR A 165 14.92 2.18 -5.32
CA THR A 165 13.96 3.19 -4.93
C THR A 165 12.91 3.38 -6.02
N LEU A 166 11.68 3.67 -5.62
CA LEU A 166 10.58 4.07 -6.48
C LEU A 166 10.16 5.51 -6.12
N ARG A 167 10.04 6.37 -7.13
CA ARG A 167 9.59 7.76 -6.97
C ARG A 167 8.41 8.01 -7.90
N GLU A 168 7.32 8.54 -7.35
CA GLU A 168 6.14 8.93 -8.13
C GLU A 168 6.51 10.02 -9.14
N VAL A 169 6.12 9.82 -10.41
CA VAL A 169 6.31 10.81 -11.48
C VAL A 169 5.19 11.84 -11.38
N ARG A 170 5.50 13.01 -10.83
CA ARG A 170 4.58 14.15 -10.86
C ARG A 170 4.69 14.82 -12.23
N HIS A 171 3.62 14.76 -13.03
CA HIS A 171 3.49 15.66 -14.16
C HIS A 171 3.32 17.08 -13.61
N GLU A 172 4.41 17.84 -13.51
CA GLU A 172 4.29 19.29 -13.38
C GLU A 172 3.52 19.78 -14.61
N LYS A 173 2.35 20.37 -14.39
CA LYS A 173 1.72 21.19 -15.43
C LYS A 173 2.74 22.25 -15.79
N GLN A 174 3.33 22.14 -16.99
CA GLN A 174 4.02 23.26 -17.60
C GLN A 174 3.03 24.42 -17.63
N SER A 175 3.26 25.40 -16.76
CA SER A 175 2.58 26.68 -16.85
C SER A 175 3.14 27.34 -18.10
N VAL A 176 2.31 27.39 -19.15
CA VAL A 176 2.54 28.22 -20.34
C VAL A 176 2.20 29.66 -20.00
#